data_AF-A0A1I8CI83-F1
#
_entry.id   AF-A0A1I8CI83-F1
#
_cell.length_a   1.000
_cell.length_b   1.000
_cell.length_c   1.000
_cell.angle_alpha   90.00
_cell.angle_beta   90.00
_cell.angle_gamma   90.00
#
_symmetry.space_group_name_H-M   'P 1'
#
loop_
_entity.id
_entity.type
_entity.pdbx_description
1 polymer ?
#
loop_
_entity_poly.entity_id
_entity_poly.type
_entity_poly.pdbx_seq_one_letter_code
_entity_poly.pdbx_strand_id
1 'polypeptide(L)'
;MSGRSKNSSDLDQVRENKEHFPTVRAHWIQLFKINLQSAIISETFMGIVKALPHMKPYWSFVQKARPYSSIDLEDDEDTDISTDPEQADSLKSADKNCNEACCVYNDYKFNNHVATVQAAITILMDNIDDYKGLIKLLREFGSYHFFYEAFEPHFEIFHRQFMRCLIDAVISTGDDLEENVEKAWNAFFDEVKENMSYGVALQRHYYLKNAFTMDDLMNVEEDWISIKKFGEDELGIMIYGKMKERYDVLIKNHALKARTQEDSCQFKIVSLQLVKAIKLAITNYSQDYGFTELPELVKDFTKDYMVINACPTLLRKAYSSALIYGLRKIVGNDKMVESKVHVWGKLYRILEQVRECRIFGCNDRDA
;
A
#
# COMPACT_ATOMS: atom_id res chain seq x y z
N MET A 1 26.70 -33.35 0.92
CA MET A 1 26.73 -32.95 2.35
C MET A 1 26.65 -31.42 2.50
N SER A 2 25.60 -30.76 1.97
CA SER A 2 25.49 -29.27 2.01
C SER A 2 24.14 -28.76 2.56
N GLY A 3 23.32 -29.60 3.20
CA GLY A 3 22.00 -29.22 3.72
C GLY A 3 21.91 -29.06 5.24
N ARG A 4 23.03 -29.20 5.98
CA ARG A 4 23.02 -29.23 7.47
C ARG A 4 23.48 -27.94 8.15
N SER A 5 24.02 -26.98 7.38
CA SER A 5 24.64 -25.75 7.91
C SER A 5 23.65 -24.57 7.99
N LYS A 6 22.72 -24.43 7.03
CA LYS A 6 21.70 -23.36 7.03
C LYS A 6 20.67 -23.48 8.17
N ASN A 7 20.10 -24.67 8.40
CA ASN A 7 19.09 -24.86 9.45
C ASN A 7 19.63 -24.64 10.87
N SER A 8 20.94 -24.79 11.09
CA SER A 8 21.55 -24.43 12.39
C SER A 8 21.56 -22.91 12.56
N SER A 9 22.02 -22.18 11.54
CA SER A 9 22.11 -20.72 11.53
C SER A 9 20.76 -20.04 11.77
N ASP A 10 19.70 -20.50 11.11
CA ASP A 10 18.37 -19.88 11.24
C ASP A 10 17.73 -20.15 12.61
N LEU A 11 17.93 -21.36 13.16
CA LEU A 11 17.48 -21.69 14.51
C LEU A 11 18.28 -20.97 15.59
N ASP A 12 19.58 -20.76 15.35
CA ASP A 12 20.45 -20.00 16.24
C ASP A 12 20.08 -18.51 16.22
N GLN A 13 19.79 -17.93 15.05
CA GLN A 13 19.32 -16.54 14.91
C GLN A 13 17.94 -16.32 15.56
N VAL A 14 16.99 -17.24 15.37
CA VAL A 14 15.68 -17.21 16.06
C VAL A 14 15.84 -17.33 17.58
N ARG A 15 16.85 -18.06 18.05
CA ARG A 15 17.13 -18.17 19.49
C ARG A 15 17.74 -16.88 20.03
N GLU A 16 18.69 -16.28 19.32
CA GLU A 16 19.35 -15.03 19.69
C GLU A 16 18.36 -13.85 19.76
N ASN A 17 17.44 -13.73 18.78
CA ASN A 17 16.44 -12.65 18.79
C ASN A 17 15.50 -12.72 20.01
N LYS A 18 15.13 -13.92 20.45
CA LYS A 18 14.22 -14.12 21.60
C LYS A 18 14.81 -13.68 22.93
N GLU A 19 16.13 -13.79 23.08
CA GLU A 19 16.81 -13.40 24.33
C GLU A 19 16.61 -11.91 24.64
N HIS A 20 16.31 -11.11 23.62
CA HIS A 20 16.08 -9.68 23.74
C HIS A 20 14.64 -9.28 24.10
N PHE A 21 13.64 -10.14 23.89
CA PHE A 21 12.23 -9.76 24.03
C PHE A 21 11.82 -9.37 25.46
N PRO A 22 12.34 -10.00 26.54
CA PRO A 22 12.06 -9.55 27.90
C PRO A 22 12.50 -8.10 28.15
N THR A 23 13.63 -7.67 27.57
CA THR A 23 14.14 -6.29 27.65
C THR A 23 13.18 -5.31 26.97
N VAL A 24 12.67 -5.65 25.78
CA VAL A 24 11.67 -4.82 25.08
C VAL A 24 10.39 -4.69 25.89
N ARG A 25 9.87 -5.80 26.43
CA ARG A 25 8.68 -5.79 27.29
C ARG A 25 8.88 -4.92 28.53
N ALA A 26 10.03 -5.05 29.20
CA ALA A 26 10.35 -4.23 30.36
C ALA A 26 10.39 -2.74 30.00
N HIS A 27 11.03 -2.38 28.88
CA HIS A 27 11.08 -0.99 28.41
C HIS A 27 9.69 -0.48 28.00
N TRP A 28 8.87 -1.29 27.33
CA TRP A 28 7.50 -0.92 26.98
C TRP A 28 6.66 -0.59 28.23
N ILE A 29 6.79 -1.38 29.29
CA ILE A 29 6.15 -1.12 30.59
C ILE A 29 6.69 0.17 31.23
N GLN A 30 7.98 0.47 31.12
CA GLN A 30 8.54 1.73 31.62
C GLN A 30 7.96 2.93 30.87
N LEU A 31 7.90 2.88 29.53
CA LEU A 31 7.29 3.93 28.71
C LEU A 31 5.82 4.17 29.06
N PHE A 32 5.08 3.12 29.45
CA PHE A 32 3.71 3.26 29.97
C PHE A 32 3.68 4.11 31.24
N LYS A 33 4.54 3.81 32.21
CA LYS A 33 4.59 4.49 33.52
C LYS A 33 4.92 5.98 33.40
N ILE A 34 5.67 6.36 32.36
CA ILE A 34 6.01 7.76 32.07
C ILE A 34 5.13 8.38 30.96
N ASN A 35 4.05 7.71 30.57
CA ASN A 35 3.07 8.18 29.58
C ASN A 35 3.64 8.52 28.19
N LEU A 36 4.71 7.85 27.74
CA LEU A 36 5.35 8.12 26.45
C LEU A 36 4.88 7.22 25.30
N GLN A 37 4.20 6.10 25.57
CA GLN A 37 3.81 5.14 24.52
C GLN A 37 2.99 5.78 23.38
N SER A 38 1.89 6.46 23.73
CA SER A 38 1.01 7.10 22.75
C SER A 38 1.72 8.23 22.00
N ALA A 39 2.54 9.01 22.71
CA ALA A 39 3.33 10.10 22.12
C ALA A 39 4.32 9.58 21.07
N ILE A 40 5.08 8.52 21.38
CA ILE A 40 6.04 7.90 20.46
C ILE A 40 5.33 7.38 19.21
N ILE A 41 4.20 6.66 19.36
CA ILE A 41 3.43 6.14 18.22
C ILE A 41 2.86 7.28 17.36
N SER A 42 2.30 8.30 17.99
CA SER A 42 1.76 9.47 17.30
C SER A 42 2.85 10.20 16.51
N GLU A 43 3.99 10.50 17.15
CA GLU A 43 5.14 11.11 16.49
C GLU A 43 5.73 10.22 15.40
N THR A 44 5.62 8.90 15.52
CA THR A 44 6.04 7.96 14.47
C THR A 44 5.26 8.23 13.19
N PHE A 45 3.93 8.19 13.23
CA PHE A 45 3.10 8.44 12.04
C PHE A 45 3.28 9.86 11.49
N MET A 46 3.35 10.87 12.36
CA MET A 46 3.57 12.25 11.95
C MET A 46 4.95 12.45 11.33
N GLY A 47 5.97 11.76 11.84
CA GLY A 47 7.31 11.71 11.28
C GLY A 47 7.32 11.11 9.87
N ILE A 48 6.61 10.00 9.66
CA ILE A 48 6.48 9.39 8.33
C ILE A 48 5.78 10.35 7.36
N VAL A 49 4.67 10.97 7.77
CA VAL A 49 3.91 11.92 6.94
C VAL A 49 4.76 13.13 6.53
N LYS A 50 5.60 13.63 7.44
CA LYS A 50 6.52 14.75 7.18
C LYS A 50 7.66 14.34 6.25
N ALA A 51 8.26 13.16 6.48
CA ALA A 51 9.40 12.67 5.71
C ALA A 51 9.01 12.17 4.31
N LEU A 52 7.82 11.60 4.17
CA LEU A 52 7.31 10.99 2.94
C LEU A 52 5.93 11.56 2.57
N PRO A 53 5.84 12.81 2.08
CA PRO A 53 4.55 13.44 1.77
C PRO A 53 3.70 12.67 0.75
N HIS A 54 4.33 11.90 -0.13
CA HIS A 54 3.62 11.05 -1.11
C HIS A 54 2.82 9.91 -0.45
N MET A 55 3.06 9.61 0.83
CA MET A 55 2.31 8.62 1.60
C MET A 55 1.03 9.18 2.21
N LYS A 56 0.84 10.51 2.25
CA LYS A 56 -0.38 11.15 2.81
C LYS A 56 -1.70 10.53 2.31
N PRO A 57 -1.87 10.23 1.01
CA PRO A 57 -3.14 9.67 0.52
C PRO A 57 -3.47 8.28 1.07
N TYR A 58 -2.49 7.59 1.65
CA TYR A 58 -2.68 6.28 2.26
C TYR A 58 -3.48 6.36 3.58
N TRP A 59 -3.29 7.44 4.35
CA TRP A 59 -3.94 7.61 5.64
C TRP A 59 -5.15 8.52 5.54
N SER A 60 -6.34 7.95 5.77
CA SER A 60 -7.60 8.69 5.72
C SER A 60 -7.69 9.86 6.70
N PHE A 61 -6.94 9.82 7.81
CA PHE A 61 -6.86 10.90 8.81
C PHE A 61 -5.93 12.06 8.42
N VAL A 62 -5.09 11.89 7.39
CA VAL A 62 -4.25 12.97 6.84
C VAL A 62 -4.93 13.63 5.64
N GLN A 63 -5.95 12.97 5.08
CA GLN A 63 -6.77 13.55 4.03
C GLN A 63 -7.64 14.64 4.65
N LYS A 64 -7.39 15.91 4.27
CA LYS A 64 -8.36 16.98 4.51
C LYS A 64 -9.69 16.50 3.93
N ALA A 65 -10.70 16.36 4.78
CA ALA A 65 -12.00 15.88 4.36
C ALA A 65 -12.49 16.67 3.13
N ARG A 66 -12.46 16.03 1.97
CA ARG A 66 -13.68 15.95 1.18
C ARG A 66 -14.13 14.51 1.31
N PRO A 67 -15.31 14.26 1.90
CA PRO A 67 -15.86 12.91 1.90
C PRO A 67 -15.90 12.44 0.45
N TYR A 68 -15.83 11.13 0.27
CA TYR A 68 -16.39 10.44 -0.89
C TYR A 68 -17.56 11.28 -1.46
N SER A 69 -17.32 12.09 -2.50
CA SER A 69 -18.33 12.18 -3.51
C SER A 69 -18.35 10.77 -4.05
N SER A 70 -19.53 10.20 -4.16
CA SER A 70 -19.80 9.20 -5.17
C SER A 70 -18.85 9.42 -6.34
N ILE A 71 -18.26 8.33 -6.82
CA ILE A 71 -17.92 8.28 -8.22
C ILE A 71 -19.26 8.52 -8.89
N ASP A 72 -19.56 9.79 -9.15
CA ASP A 72 -20.64 10.16 -10.03
C ASP A 72 -20.20 9.50 -11.33
N LEU A 73 -20.93 8.44 -11.67
CA LEU A 73 -21.08 7.96 -13.03
C LEU A 73 -21.82 9.06 -13.82
N GLU A 74 -21.33 10.29 -13.74
CA GLU A 74 -21.81 11.38 -14.55
C GLU A 74 -21.05 11.28 -15.86
N ASP A 75 -21.87 11.01 -16.86
CA ASP A 75 -21.57 10.85 -18.26
C ASP A 75 -20.68 11.97 -18.79
N ASP A 76 -19.89 11.62 -19.80
CA ASP A 76 -19.41 12.57 -20.79
C ASP A 76 -20.66 13.29 -21.38
N GLU A 77 -20.99 14.49 -20.89
CA GLU A 77 -21.69 15.48 -21.69
C GLU A 77 -20.89 16.79 -21.70
N ASP A 78 -20.41 17.11 -22.90
CA ASP A 78 -20.00 18.43 -23.32
C ASP A 78 -21.03 19.47 -22.85
N THR A 79 -20.74 20.16 -21.75
CA THR A 79 -21.46 21.36 -21.35
C THR A 79 -20.47 22.51 -21.20
N ASP A 80 -20.48 23.36 -22.23
CA ASP A 80 -20.02 24.74 -22.18
C ASP A 80 -20.71 25.42 -20.98
N ILE A 81 -19.98 25.64 -19.89
CA ILE A 81 -20.49 26.42 -18.75
C ILE A 81 -19.58 27.64 -18.56
N SER A 82 -20.05 28.75 -19.13
CA SER A 82 -19.68 30.11 -18.73
C SER A 82 -19.80 30.23 -17.21
N THR A 83 -18.68 30.40 -16.52
CA THR A 83 -18.66 30.60 -15.07
C THR A 83 -18.70 32.09 -14.76
N ASP A 84 -19.84 32.55 -14.24
CA ASP A 84 -20.01 33.89 -13.68
C ASP A 84 -19.23 33.98 -12.35
N PRO A 85 -18.36 34.99 -12.11
CA PRO A 85 -17.33 34.89 -11.07
C PRO A 85 -17.77 35.22 -9.62
N GLU A 86 -19.02 35.60 -9.36
CA GLU A 86 -19.34 36.36 -8.13
C GLU A 86 -19.98 35.58 -6.95
N GLN A 87 -20.01 34.25 -6.97
CA GLN A 87 -20.53 33.46 -5.82
C GLN A 87 -19.52 32.50 -5.16
N ALA A 88 -18.22 32.64 -5.43
CA ALA A 88 -17.17 31.79 -4.86
C ALA A 88 -16.44 32.38 -3.62
N ASP A 89 -16.84 33.57 -3.14
CA ASP A 89 -16.02 34.37 -2.21
C ASP A 89 -16.55 34.49 -0.78
N SER A 90 -17.70 33.91 -0.44
CA SER A 90 -18.27 34.01 0.92
C SER A 90 -17.91 32.86 1.88
N LEU A 91 -17.13 31.86 1.44
CA LEU A 91 -16.72 30.69 2.25
C LEU A 91 -15.20 30.54 2.45
N LYS A 92 -14.39 31.52 2.02
CA LYS A 92 -12.91 31.42 2.04
C LYS A 92 -12.19 32.09 3.24
N SER A 93 -12.91 32.67 4.20
CA SER A 93 -12.26 33.54 5.21
C SER A 93 -12.11 32.98 6.63
N ALA A 94 -12.51 31.74 6.94
CA ALA A 94 -12.55 31.27 8.34
C ALA A 94 -11.51 30.22 8.78
N ASP A 95 -10.62 29.71 7.92
CA ASP A 95 -9.81 28.53 8.32
C ASP A 95 -8.36 28.55 7.82
N LYS A 96 -7.72 29.72 7.87
CA LYS A 96 -6.36 29.92 7.34
C LYS A 96 -5.25 29.94 8.39
N ASN A 97 -5.45 29.35 9.57
CA ASN A 97 -4.40 29.30 10.60
C ASN A 97 -4.39 28.06 11.52
N CYS A 98 -4.97 26.92 11.11
CA CYS A 98 -4.61 25.64 11.73
C CYS A 98 -3.29 25.14 11.14
N ASN A 99 -2.25 25.01 11.96
CA ASN A 99 -1.04 24.27 11.58
C ASN A 99 -1.49 22.86 11.16
N GLU A 100 -1.15 22.40 9.96
CA GLU A 100 -1.61 21.13 9.38
C GLU A 100 -1.39 19.95 10.34
N ALA A 101 -0.34 20.00 11.15
CA ALA A 101 -0.06 19.05 12.21
C ALA A 101 -1.12 19.07 13.33
N CYS A 102 -1.52 20.25 13.82
CA CYS A 102 -2.53 20.42 14.88
C CYS A 102 -3.90 19.87 14.47
N CYS A 103 -4.25 19.99 13.20
CA CYS A 103 -5.49 19.42 12.66
C CYS A 103 -5.47 17.87 12.65
N VAL A 104 -4.31 17.22 12.48
CA VAL A 104 -4.19 15.74 12.53
C VAL A 104 -4.18 15.22 13.97
N TYR A 105 -3.48 15.88 14.90
CA TYR A 105 -3.47 15.45 16.32
C TYR A 105 -4.86 15.50 16.96
N ASN A 106 -5.75 16.38 16.48
CA ASN A 106 -7.13 16.46 16.96
C ASN A 106 -8.10 15.55 16.18
N ASP A 107 -7.63 14.80 15.19
CA ASP A 107 -8.48 13.91 14.41
C ASP A 107 -8.81 12.61 15.19
N TYR A 108 -10.10 12.28 15.26
CA TYR A 108 -10.57 11.08 15.96
C TYR A 108 -10.04 9.78 15.35
N LYS A 109 -9.96 9.69 14.02
CA LYS A 109 -9.48 8.47 13.35
C LYS A 109 -7.99 8.28 13.58
N PHE A 110 -7.21 9.36 13.60
CA PHE A 110 -5.80 9.33 13.96
C PHE A 110 -5.60 8.81 15.37
N ASN A 111 -6.26 9.43 16.36
CA ASN A 111 -6.15 9.03 17.76
C ASN A 111 -6.59 7.58 17.99
N ASN A 112 -7.66 7.14 17.31
CA ASN A 112 -8.10 5.74 17.37
C ASN A 112 -7.07 4.78 16.76
N HIS A 113 -6.41 5.17 15.66
CA HIS A 113 -5.35 4.35 15.06
C HIS A 113 -4.13 4.23 15.99
N VAL A 114 -3.70 5.34 16.60
CA VAL A 114 -2.62 5.36 17.60
C VAL A 114 -2.93 4.43 18.77
N ALA A 115 -4.14 4.51 19.32
CA ALA A 115 -4.58 3.64 20.40
C ALA A 115 -4.61 2.16 19.99
N THR A 116 -5.05 1.87 18.75
CA THR A 116 -5.07 0.51 18.21
C THR A 116 -3.66 -0.07 18.09
N VAL A 117 -2.70 0.71 17.60
CA VAL A 117 -1.29 0.28 17.49
C VAL A 117 -0.67 0.10 18.88
N GLN A 118 -0.95 0.98 19.83
CA GLN A 118 -0.49 0.83 21.21
C GLN A 118 -1.02 -0.46 21.86
N ALA A 119 -2.30 -0.75 21.67
CA ALA A 119 -2.93 -1.97 22.14
C ALA A 119 -2.30 -3.20 21.46
N ALA A 120 -2.07 -3.15 20.15
CA ALA A 120 -1.42 -4.23 19.40
C ALA A 120 -0.01 -4.52 19.94
N ILE A 121 0.84 -3.51 20.12
CA ILE A 121 2.18 -3.70 20.72
C ILE A 121 2.06 -4.31 22.12
N THR A 122 1.10 -3.86 22.92
CA THR A 122 0.88 -4.43 24.27
C THR A 122 0.50 -5.91 24.21
N ILE A 123 -0.41 -6.30 23.32
CA ILE A 123 -0.78 -7.71 23.12
C ILE A 123 0.45 -8.52 22.68
N LEU A 124 1.30 -7.98 21.79
CA LEU A 124 2.54 -8.65 21.40
C LEU A 124 3.48 -8.84 22.60
N MET A 125 3.64 -7.81 23.45
CA MET A 125 4.45 -7.89 24.67
C MET A 125 3.90 -8.92 25.67
N ASP A 126 2.57 -9.05 25.79
CA ASP A 126 1.93 -10.02 26.67
C ASP A 126 2.12 -11.48 26.19
N ASN A 127 2.38 -11.67 24.89
CA ASN A 127 2.53 -12.99 24.27
C ASN A 127 4.00 -13.40 24.00
N ILE A 128 5.00 -12.62 24.44
CA ILE A 128 6.42 -12.93 24.12
C ILE A 128 6.89 -14.28 24.66
N ASP A 129 6.29 -14.76 25.76
CA ASP A 129 6.65 -16.03 26.38
C ASP A 129 6.05 -17.23 25.60
N ASP A 130 4.96 -17.02 24.84
CA ASP A 130 4.44 -17.98 23.84
C ASP A 130 4.83 -17.55 22.43
N TYR A 131 6.08 -17.84 22.06
CA TYR A 131 6.59 -17.46 20.75
C TYR A 131 5.75 -18.03 19.58
N LYS A 132 5.19 -19.24 19.71
CA LYS A 132 4.35 -19.80 18.64
C LYS A 132 3.05 -19.01 18.50
N GLY A 133 2.42 -18.64 19.61
CA GLY A 133 1.27 -17.74 19.65
C GLY A 133 1.58 -16.37 19.07
N LEU A 134 2.72 -15.76 19.45
CA LEU A 134 3.20 -14.48 18.95
C LEU A 134 3.33 -14.48 17.41
N ILE A 135 4.00 -15.50 16.86
CA ILE A 135 4.21 -15.62 15.40
C ILE A 135 2.87 -15.73 14.66
N LYS A 136 1.93 -16.52 15.20
CA LYS A 136 0.61 -16.64 14.61
C LYS A 136 -0.11 -15.29 14.59
N LEU A 137 -0.06 -14.55 15.70
CA LEU A 137 -0.69 -13.24 15.82
C LEU A 137 -0.07 -12.21 14.86
N LEU A 138 1.26 -12.17 14.75
CA LEU A 138 1.95 -11.27 13.81
C LEU A 138 1.56 -11.53 12.36
N ARG A 139 1.48 -12.81 11.96
CA ARG A 139 1.05 -13.20 10.61
C ARG A 139 -0.42 -12.86 10.36
N GLU A 140 -1.27 -12.98 11.37
CA GLU A 140 -2.67 -12.56 11.29
C GLU A 140 -2.80 -11.03 11.17
N PHE A 141 -2.03 -10.26 11.92
CA PHE A 141 -1.97 -8.81 11.72
C PHE A 141 -1.51 -8.47 10.30
N GLY A 142 -0.48 -9.15 9.79
CA GLY A 142 -0.04 -9.03 8.40
C GLY A 142 -1.17 -9.26 7.38
N SER A 143 -1.95 -10.33 7.53
CA SER A 143 -3.04 -10.62 6.59
C SER A 143 -4.15 -9.58 6.62
N TYR A 144 -4.44 -8.95 7.76
CA TYR A 144 -5.36 -7.81 7.82
C TYR A 144 -4.80 -6.58 7.09
N HIS A 145 -3.49 -6.33 7.19
CA HIS A 145 -2.85 -5.19 6.55
C HIS A 145 -2.88 -5.27 5.02
N PHE A 146 -3.00 -6.46 4.43
CA PHE A 146 -3.28 -6.62 3.00
C PHE A 146 -4.54 -5.83 2.56
N PHE A 147 -5.61 -5.84 3.36
CA PHE A 147 -6.86 -5.14 3.04
C PHE A 147 -6.79 -3.63 3.22
N TYR A 148 -5.81 -3.16 3.99
CA TYR A 148 -5.48 -1.74 4.08
C TYR A 148 -4.52 -1.30 2.97
N GLU A 149 -4.18 -2.20 2.03
CA GLU A 149 -3.20 -1.98 0.95
C GLU A 149 -1.78 -1.79 1.49
N ALA A 150 -1.49 -2.35 2.66
CA ALA A 150 -0.16 -2.28 3.25
C ALA A 150 0.69 -3.42 2.70
N PHE A 151 1.93 -3.07 2.38
CA PHE A 151 2.92 -4.00 1.88
C PHE A 151 4.23 -3.78 2.65
N GLU A 152 5.17 -4.70 2.44
CA GLU A 152 6.33 -4.97 3.26
C GLU A 152 7.18 -3.70 3.62
N PRO A 153 7.46 -2.77 2.67
CA PRO A 153 8.06 -1.46 2.93
C PRO A 153 7.44 -0.61 4.03
N HIS A 154 6.12 -0.67 4.19
CA HIS A 154 5.45 0.17 5.19
C HIS A 154 5.87 -0.24 6.60
N PHE A 155 6.12 -1.52 6.83
CA PHE A 155 6.60 -2.02 8.13
C PHE A 155 8.03 -1.55 8.41
N GLU A 156 8.90 -1.56 7.39
CA GLU A 156 10.27 -1.04 7.48
C GLU A 156 10.30 0.48 7.71
N ILE A 157 9.43 1.24 7.03
CA ILE A 157 9.29 2.69 7.25
C ILE A 157 8.80 2.96 8.68
N PHE A 158 7.81 2.21 9.14
CA PHE A 158 7.29 2.32 10.50
C PHE A 158 8.37 2.02 11.55
N HIS A 159 9.08 0.89 11.42
CA HIS A 159 10.16 0.50 12.31
C HIS A 159 11.22 1.60 12.43
N ARG A 160 11.78 2.06 11.30
CA ARG A 160 12.83 3.09 11.32
C ARG A 160 12.35 4.39 11.97
N GLN A 161 11.14 4.83 11.64
CA GLN A 161 10.61 6.06 12.23
C GLN A 161 10.26 5.89 13.71
N PHE A 162 9.78 4.72 14.12
CA PHE A 162 9.50 4.41 15.53
C PHE A 162 10.77 4.47 16.37
N MET A 163 11.86 3.85 15.91
CA MET A 163 13.15 3.88 16.62
C MET A 163 13.67 5.31 16.78
N ARG A 164 13.57 6.12 15.74
CA ARG A 164 13.94 7.54 15.83
C ARG A 164 13.10 8.28 16.89
N CYS A 165 11.78 8.12 16.86
CA CYS A 165 10.89 8.77 17.83
C CYS A 165 11.10 8.26 19.26
N LEU A 166 11.44 6.98 19.44
CA LEU A 166 11.80 6.40 20.72
C LEU A 166 13.06 7.05 21.29
N ILE A 167 14.12 7.14 20.49
CA ILE A 167 15.39 7.78 20.87
C ILE A 167 15.16 9.26 21.23
N ASP A 168 14.48 10.00 20.35
CA ASP A 168 14.17 11.42 20.58
C ASP A 168 13.37 11.62 21.89
N ALA A 169 12.41 10.73 22.18
CA ALA A 169 11.61 10.79 23.40
C ALA A 169 12.43 10.51 24.66
N VAL A 170 13.36 9.55 24.65
CA VAL A 170 14.25 9.26 25.78
C VAL A 170 15.25 10.39 26.00
N ILE A 171 15.86 10.93 24.94
CA ILE A 171 16.74 12.11 25.02
C ILE A 171 16.02 13.30 25.66
N SER A 172 14.72 13.48 25.37
CA SER A 172 13.93 14.56 25.96
C SER A 172 13.72 14.44 27.48
N THR A 173 13.94 13.26 28.07
CA THR A 173 13.92 13.08 29.54
C THR A 173 15.28 13.35 30.20
N GLY A 174 16.31 13.64 29.41
CA GLY A 174 17.68 13.87 29.89
C GLY A 174 18.55 12.61 29.96
N ASP A 175 18.04 11.49 29.46
CA ASP A 175 18.73 10.20 29.42
C ASP A 175 19.07 9.79 27.97
N ASP A 176 20.01 8.87 27.79
CA ASP A 176 20.27 8.21 26.49
C ASP A 176 19.59 6.84 26.45
N LEU A 177 19.23 6.38 25.25
CA LEU A 177 18.75 5.00 25.07
C LEU A 177 19.92 4.03 25.25
N GLU A 178 19.85 3.16 26.27
CA GLU A 178 20.88 2.16 26.47
C GLU A 178 21.03 1.22 25.25
N GLU A 179 22.26 0.87 24.88
CA GLU A 179 22.57 0.08 23.67
C GLU A 179 21.87 -1.29 23.66
N ASN A 180 21.73 -1.93 24.83
CA ASN A 180 20.99 -3.18 25.01
C ASN A 180 19.49 -3.02 24.70
N VAL A 181 18.87 -1.89 25.07
CA VAL A 181 17.46 -1.59 24.82
C VAL A 181 17.26 -1.31 23.34
N GLU A 182 18.14 -0.53 22.71
CA GLU A 182 18.09 -0.26 21.28
C GLU A 182 18.20 -1.56 20.45
N LYS A 183 19.18 -2.41 20.75
CA LYS A 183 19.33 -3.74 20.13
C LYS A 183 18.08 -4.58 20.30
N ALA A 184 17.49 -4.55 21.49
CA ALA A 184 16.30 -5.33 21.78
C ALA A 184 15.09 -4.88 20.97
N TRP A 185 14.84 -3.58 20.85
CA TRP A 185 13.75 -3.06 20.01
C TRP A 185 13.94 -3.39 18.54
N ASN A 186 15.16 -3.30 18.02
CA ASN A 186 15.44 -3.68 16.64
C ASN A 186 15.17 -5.17 16.40
N ALA A 187 15.63 -6.06 17.29
CA ALA A 187 15.35 -7.49 17.19
C ALA A 187 13.83 -7.79 17.22
N PHE A 188 13.07 -7.10 18.08
CA PHE A 188 11.61 -7.22 18.11
C PHE A 188 10.95 -6.74 16.81
N PHE A 189 11.34 -5.58 16.29
CA PHE A 189 10.76 -5.06 15.05
C PHE A 189 11.16 -5.85 13.81
N ASP A 190 12.34 -6.48 13.80
CA ASP A 190 12.71 -7.40 12.73
C ASP A 190 11.77 -8.62 12.71
N GLU A 191 11.43 -9.18 13.88
CA GLU A 191 10.44 -10.27 14.00
C GLU A 191 9.04 -9.82 13.56
N VAL A 192 8.61 -8.62 13.97
CA VAL A 192 7.33 -8.01 13.55
C VAL A 192 7.29 -7.89 12.03
N LYS A 193 8.32 -7.27 11.45
CA LYS A 193 8.43 -7.03 10.01
C LYS A 193 8.42 -8.33 9.23
N GLU A 194 9.22 -9.32 9.61
CA GLU A 194 9.30 -10.60 8.93
C GLU A 194 7.93 -11.32 8.92
N ASN A 195 7.28 -11.43 10.08
CA ASN A 195 6.05 -12.20 10.18
C ASN A 195 4.81 -11.46 9.67
N MET A 196 4.73 -10.14 9.84
CA MET A 196 3.67 -9.36 9.20
C MET A 196 3.81 -9.38 7.68
N SER A 197 5.03 -9.27 7.16
CA SER A 197 5.31 -9.39 5.72
C SER A 197 4.90 -10.76 5.19
N TYR A 198 5.22 -11.84 5.92
CA TYR A 198 4.74 -13.18 5.59
C TYR A 198 3.21 -13.26 5.55
N GLY A 199 2.53 -12.66 6.53
CA GLY A 199 1.07 -12.59 6.58
C GLY A 199 0.46 -11.90 5.36
N VAL A 200 1.03 -10.76 4.95
CA VAL A 200 0.63 -10.05 3.71
C VAL A 200 0.86 -10.93 2.49
N ALA A 201 2.04 -11.54 2.36
CA ALA A 201 2.38 -12.39 1.22
C ALA A 201 1.46 -13.62 1.11
N LEU A 202 1.11 -14.25 2.25
CA LEU A 202 0.17 -15.36 2.29
C LEU A 202 -1.23 -14.95 1.83
N GLN A 203 -1.73 -13.81 2.32
CA GLN A 203 -3.03 -13.28 1.91
C GLN A 203 -3.04 -12.89 0.43
N ARG A 204 -1.94 -12.32 -0.07
CA ARG A 204 -1.72 -12.02 -1.49
C ARG A 204 -1.79 -13.28 -2.34
N HIS A 205 -1.10 -14.35 -1.95
CA HIS A 205 -1.17 -15.65 -2.64
C HIS A 205 -2.61 -16.20 -2.68
N TYR A 206 -3.32 -16.14 -1.55
CA TYR A 206 -4.73 -16.55 -1.49
C TYR A 206 -5.61 -15.71 -2.43
N TYR A 207 -5.38 -14.39 -2.50
CA TYR A 207 -6.09 -13.51 -3.40
C TYR A 207 -5.83 -13.86 -4.87
N LEU A 208 -4.56 -14.05 -5.27
CA LEU A 208 -4.20 -14.44 -6.64
C LEU A 208 -4.85 -15.76 -7.06
N LYS A 209 -4.99 -16.70 -6.13
CA LYS A 209 -5.63 -18.00 -6.39
C LYS A 209 -7.14 -17.90 -6.55
N ASN A 210 -7.82 -17.11 -5.71
CA ASN A 210 -9.28 -17.23 -5.52
C ASN A 210 -10.10 -16.00 -5.95
N ALA A 211 -9.48 -14.86 -6.24
CA ALA A 211 -10.22 -13.61 -6.50
C ALA A 211 -10.95 -13.56 -7.85
N PHE A 212 -10.70 -14.53 -8.73
CA PHE A 212 -11.16 -14.51 -10.12
C PHE A 212 -11.64 -15.90 -10.54
N THR A 213 -12.79 -15.94 -11.20
CA THR A 213 -13.46 -17.17 -11.62
C THR A 213 -13.31 -17.41 -13.12
N MET A 214 -13.70 -18.60 -13.59
CA MET A 214 -13.74 -18.89 -15.03
C MET A 214 -14.76 -18.01 -15.76
N ASP A 215 -15.90 -17.69 -15.13
CA ASP A 215 -16.90 -16.78 -15.70
C ASP A 215 -16.36 -15.35 -15.81
N ASP A 216 -15.61 -14.89 -14.79
CA ASP A 216 -14.88 -13.61 -14.86
C ASP A 216 -13.91 -13.62 -16.06
N LEU A 217 -13.19 -14.73 -16.31
CA LEU A 217 -12.26 -14.85 -17.43
C LEU A 217 -12.97 -14.82 -18.78
N MET A 218 -14.06 -15.57 -18.95
CA MET A 218 -14.82 -15.58 -20.20
C MET A 218 -15.32 -14.19 -20.58
N ASN A 219 -15.79 -13.40 -19.60
CA ASN A 219 -16.19 -12.01 -19.81
C ASN A 219 -15.03 -11.15 -20.32
N VAL A 220 -13.85 -11.30 -19.71
CA VAL A 220 -12.65 -10.56 -20.11
C VAL A 220 -12.17 -11.00 -21.50
N GLU A 221 -12.17 -12.29 -21.80
CA GLU A 221 -11.76 -12.82 -23.11
C GLU A 221 -12.65 -12.31 -24.25
N GLU A 222 -13.97 -12.24 -24.02
CA GLU A 222 -14.92 -11.67 -24.98
C GLU A 222 -14.57 -10.21 -25.29
N ASP A 223 -14.39 -9.39 -24.25
CA ASP A 223 -14.01 -7.98 -24.41
C ASP A 223 -12.63 -7.83 -25.07
N TRP A 224 -11.70 -8.75 -24.76
CA TRP A 224 -10.34 -8.76 -25.32
C TRP A 224 -10.31 -8.95 -26.83
N ILE A 225 -11.33 -9.59 -27.44
CA ILE A 225 -11.44 -9.70 -28.90
C ILE A 225 -11.57 -8.30 -29.53
N SER A 226 -12.35 -7.41 -28.93
CA SER A 226 -12.54 -6.04 -29.39
C SER A 226 -11.25 -5.23 -29.22
N ILE A 227 -10.54 -5.42 -28.11
CA ILE A 227 -9.24 -4.79 -27.85
C ILE A 227 -8.20 -5.24 -28.87
N LYS A 228 -8.12 -6.53 -29.21
CA LYS A 228 -7.22 -7.04 -30.25
C LYS A 228 -7.48 -6.42 -31.62
N LYS A 229 -8.75 -6.16 -31.96
CA LYS A 229 -9.14 -5.49 -33.22
C LYS A 229 -8.78 -4.01 -33.22
N PHE A 230 -8.92 -3.34 -32.08
CA PHE A 230 -8.55 -1.94 -31.91
C PHE A 230 -7.03 -1.73 -31.93
N GLY A 231 -6.30 -2.62 -31.25
CA GLY A 231 -4.85 -2.58 -31.09
C GLY A 231 -4.43 -2.48 -29.62
N GLU A 232 -3.54 -3.39 -29.19
CA GLU A 232 -3.07 -3.49 -27.80
C GLU A 232 -2.20 -2.28 -27.41
N ASP A 233 -1.32 -1.82 -28.31
CA ASP A 233 -0.45 -0.66 -28.04
C ASP A 233 -1.27 0.64 -28.04
N GLU A 234 -2.29 0.73 -28.87
CA GLU A 234 -3.25 1.84 -28.95
C GLU A 234 -4.03 1.97 -27.65
N LEU A 235 -4.49 0.86 -27.07
CA LEU A 235 -5.09 0.85 -25.73
C LEU A 235 -4.10 1.36 -24.69
N GLY A 236 -2.84 0.93 -24.74
CA GLY A 236 -1.82 1.38 -23.79
C GLY A 236 -1.54 2.90 -23.89
N ILE A 237 -1.54 3.46 -25.10
CA ILE A 237 -1.42 4.90 -25.33
C ILE A 237 -2.65 5.65 -24.77
N MET A 238 -3.86 5.12 -24.97
CA MET A 238 -5.09 5.69 -24.44
C MET A 238 -5.10 5.70 -22.91
N ILE A 239 -4.70 4.58 -22.29
CA ILE A 239 -4.55 4.46 -20.82
C ILE A 239 -3.56 5.51 -20.32
N TYR A 240 -2.39 5.65 -20.95
CA TYR A 240 -1.41 6.67 -20.58
C TYR A 240 -2.00 8.08 -20.60
N GLY A 241 -2.68 8.46 -21.69
CA GLY A 241 -3.28 9.78 -21.83
C GLY A 241 -4.26 10.09 -20.71
N LYS A 242 -5.22 9.19 -20.48
CA LYS A 242 -6.26 9.40 -19.45
C LYS A 242 -5.73 9.28 -18.03
N MET A 243 -4.78 8.38 -17.79
CA MET A 243 -4.12 8.23 -16.49
C MET A 243 -3.39 9.51 -16.11
N LYS A 244 -2.62 10.11 -17.03
CA LYS A 244 -1.89 11.35 -16.76
C LYS A 244 -2.83 12.48 -16.36
N GLU A 245 -3.88 12.72 -17.14
CA GLU A 245 -4.92 13.71 -16.84
C GLU A 245 -5.50 13.51 -15.42
N ARG A 246 -5.90 12.27 -15.11
CA ARG A 246 -6.49 11.93 -13.81
C ARG A 246 -5.49 12.09 -12.67
N TYR A 247 -4.24 11.67 -12.88
CA TYR A 247 -3.20 11.74 -11.88
C TYR A 247 -2.83 13.17 -11.54
N ASP A 248 -2.75 14.05 -12.54
CA ASP A 248 -2.49 15.48 -12.36
C ASP A 248 -3.56 16.17 -11.50
N VAL A 249 -4.83 15.78 -11.66
CA VAL A 249 -5.93 16.24 -10.79
C VAL A 249 -5.74 15.72 -9.37
N LEU A 250 -5.42 14.43 -9.20
CA LEU A 250 -5.24 13.82 -7.89
C LEU A 250 -4.08 14.44 -7.11
N ILE A 251 -2.90 14.64 -7.72
CA ILE A 251 -1.75 15.23 -7.02
C ILE A 251 -2.03 16.68 -6.60
N LYS A 252 -2.76 17.46 -7.40
CA LYS A 252 -3.16 18.83 -7.05
C LYS A 252 -4.10 18.83 -5.85
N ASN A 253 -5.09 17.94 -5.83
CA ASN A 253 -6.03 17.80 -4.72
C ASN A 253 -5.34 17.43 -3.40
N HIS A 254 -4.23 16.71 -3.48
CA HIS A 254 -3.42 16.32 -2.32
C HIS A 254 -2.23 17.26 -2.04
N ALA A 255 -2.14 18.40 -2.73
CA ALA A 255 -1.03 19.36 -2.61
C ALA A 255 0.37 18.72 -2.73
N LEU A 256 0.50 17.70 -3.59
CA LEU A 256 1.75 17.02 -3.87
C LEU A 256 2.52 17.72 -5.01
N LYS A 257 3.84 17.56 -5.03
CA LYS A 257 4.71 18.14 -6.06
C LYS A 257 4.35 17.60 -7.45
N ALA A 258 4.33 18.51 -8.43
CA ALA A 258 4.16 18.15 -9.84
C ALA A 258 5.27 17.22 -10.34
N ARG A 259 4.94 16.38 -11.32
CA ARG A 259 5.84 15.39 -11.91
C ARG A 259 6.79 16.00 -12.94
N THR A 260 7.89 15.33 -13.17
CA THR A 260 8.89 15.67 -14.18
C THR A 260 8.50 15.12 -15.56
N GLN A 261 9.18 15.60 -16.60
CA GLN A 261 9.04 15.04 -17.95
C GLN A 261 9.50 13.57 -18.02
N GLU A 262 10.50 13.20 -17.21
CA GLU A 262 11.00 11.84 -17.09
C GLU A 262 9.92 10.90 -16.55
N ASP A 263 9.21 11.31 -15.48
CA ASP A 263 8.07 10.57 -14.93
C ASP A 263 6.99 10.33 -16.00
N SER A 264 6.72 11.34 -16.84
CA SER A 264 5.74 11.23 -17.92
C SER A 264 6.13 10.18 -18.97
N CYS A 265 7.42 10.06 -19.30
CA CYS A 265 7.92 9.03 -20.22
C CYS A 265 7.77 7.62 -19.61
N GLN A 266 8.13 7.49 -18.33
CA GLN A 266 8.02 6.23 -17.59
C GLN A 266 6.57 5.76 -17.49
N PHE A 267 5.63 6.66 -17.20
CA PHE A 267 4.20 6.35 -17.17
C PHE A 267 3.68 5.78 -18.49
N LYS A 268 4.19 6.27 -19.63
CA LYS A 268 3.84 5.71 -20.93
C LYS A 268 4.31 4.27 -21.08
N ILE A 269 5.55 3.98 -20.66
CA ILE A 269 6.11 2.62 -20.68
C ILE A 269 5.26 1.69 -19.78
N VAL A 270 4.92 2.14 -18.57
CA VAL A 270 4.10 1.38 -17.63
C VAL A 270 2.70 1.10 -18.18
N SER A 271 2.08 2.05 -18.90
CA SER A 271 0.78 1.83 -19.53
C SER A 271 0.83 0.76 -20.63
N LEU A 272 1.87 0.75 -21.45
CA LEU A 272 2.06 -0.29 -22.48
C LEU A 272 2.33 -1.66 -21.83
N GLN A 273 3.16 -1.70 -20.80
CA GLN A 273 3.43 -2.92 -20.03
C GLN A 273 2.19 -3.43 -19.30
N LEU A 274 1.29 -2.55 -18.84
CA LEU A 274 0.03 -2.94 -18.23
C LEU A 274 -0.82 -3.77 -19.20
N VAL A 275 -0.96 -3.32 -20.46
CA VAL A 275 -1.72 -4.07 -21.47
C VAL A 275 -1.08 -5.44 -21.75
N LYS A 276 0.26 -5.51 -21.83
CA LYS A 276 0.99 -6.77 -21.99
C LYS A 276 0.80 -7.70 -20.79
N ALA A 277 0.78 -7.16 -19.58
CA ALA A 277 0.55 -7.93 -18.37
C ALA A 277 -0.90 -8.45 -18.28
N ILE A 278 -1.90 -7.65 -18.70
CA ILE A 278 -3.29 -8.09 -18.83
C ILE A 278 -3.38 -9.27 -19.81
N LYS A 279 -2.76 -9.15 -20.98
CA LYS A 279 -2.72 -10.24 -21.96
C LYS A 279 -2.16 -11.54 -21.36
N LEU A 280 -1.02 -11.44 -20.67
CA LEU A 280 -0.40 -12.58 -20.02
C LEU A 280 -1.27 -13.19 -18.93
N ALA A 281 -1.98 -12.35 -18.16
CA ALA A 281 -2.94 -12.83 -17.17
C ALA A 281 -4.04 -13.64 -17.85
N ILE A 282 -4.70 -13.07 -18.88
CA ILE A 282 -5.77 -13.75 -19.63
C ILE A 282 -5.30 -15.11 -20.16
N THR A 283 -4.11 -15.16 -20.77
CA THR A 283 -3.62 -16.41 -21.40
C THR A 283 -3.12 -17.47 -20.43
N ASN A 284 -2.87 -17.12 -19.16
CA ASN A 284 -2.25 -18.02 -18.17
C ASN A 284 -3.10 -18.21 -16.91
N TYR A 285 -4.38 -17.83 -16.94
CA TYR A 285 -5.29 -18.18 -15.86
C TYR A 285 -5.42 -19.70 -15.74
N SER A 286 -5.32 -20.21 -14.52
CA SER A 286 -5.57 -21.61 -14.19
C SER A 286 -6.88 -21.72 -13.41
N GLN A 287 -7.73 -22.68 -13.77
CA GLN A 287 -8.94 -22.96 -12.98
C GLN A 287 -8.61 -23.45 -11.56
N ASP A 288 -7.54 -24.23 -11.39
CA ASP A 288 -7.17 -24.83 -10.10
C ASP A 288 -6.31 -23.90 -9.24
N TYR A 289 -5.51 -23.05 -9.89
CA TYR A 289 -4.48 -22.22 -9.23
C TYR A 289 -4.68 -20.71 -9.43
N GLY A 290 -5.71 -20.28 -10.16
CA GLY A 290 -5.95 -18.87 -10.46
C GLY A 290 -4.74 -18.22 -11.16
N PHE A 291 -4.21 -17.16 -10.55
CA PHE A 291 -3.07 -16.39 -11.04
C PHE A 291 -1.78 -16.58 -10.22
N THR A 292 -1.60 -17.70 -9.51
CA THR A 292 -0.42 -17.89 -8.65
C THR A 292 0.91 -17.90 -9.40
N GLU A 293 0.92 -18.28 -10.68
CA GLU A 293 2.11 -18.27 -11.55
C GLU A 293 2.40 -16.90 -12.17
N LEU A 294 1.44 -15.97 -12.11
CA LEU A 294 1.55 -14.67 -12.75
C LEU A 294 2.77 -13.86 -12.29
N PRO A 295 3.18 -13.86 -11.00
CA PRO A 295 4.41 -13.21 -10.54
C PRO A 295 5.68 -13.65 -11.26
N GLU A 296 5.79 -14.91 -11.68
CA GLU A 296 6.93 -15.38 -12.46
C GLU A 296 6.86 -14.92 -13.92
N LEU A 297 5.67 -14.89 -14.49
CA LEU A 297 5.44 -14.51 -15.88
C LEU A 297 5.66 -13.01 -16.13
N VAL A 298 5.42 -12.15 -15.14
CA VAL A 298 5.53 -10.69 -15.30
C VAL A 298 6.78 -10.10 -14.64
N LYS A 299 7.74 -10.94 -14.24
CA LYS A 299 8.96 -10.53 -13.53
C LYS A 299 9.78 -9.47 -14.25
N ASP A 300 9.79 -9.49 -15.58
CA ASP A 300 10.56 -8.55 -16.39
C ASP A 300 9.85 -7.19 -16.55
N PHE A 301 8.56 -7.11 -16.20
CA PHE A 301 7.80 -5.85 -16.18
C PHE A 301 7.81 -5.16 -14.81
N THR A 302 8.25 -5.86 -13.75
CA THR A 302 8.12 -5.41 -12.36
C THR A 302 9.38 -4.80 -11.76
N LYS A 303 10.51 -4.82 -12.48
CA LYS A 303 11.77 -4.23 -12.01
C LYS A 303 11.74 -2.70 -12.16
N ASP A 304 12.03 -2.01 -11.06
CA ASP A 304 12.48 -0.61 -10.95
C ASP A 304 11.50 0.56 -11.16
N TYR A 305 10.27 0.38 -11.66
CA TYR A 305 9.49 1.55 -12.11
C TYR A 305 8.70 2.31 -11.04
N MET A 306 8.51 1.76 -9.84
CA MET A 306 7.92 2.49 -8.71
C MET A 306 9.00 2.91 -7.74
N VAL A 307 9.96 3.71 -8.24
CA VAL A 307 10.76 4.57 -7.38
C VAL A 307 9.80 5.29 -6.44
N ILE A 308 10.17 5.28 -5.17
CA ILE A 308 9.53 5.84 -3.94
C ILE A 308 9.07 7.31 -4.07
N ASN A 309 9.14 7.91 -5.26
CA ASN A 309 8.77 9.28 -5.58
C ASN A 309 7.31 9.42 -6.04
N ALA A 310 6.62 8.35 -6.41
CA ALA A 310 5.21 8.38 -6.81
C ALA A 310 4.26 7.81 -5.75
N CYS A 311 3.11 8.45 -5.52
CA CYS A 311 2.10 7.94 -4.59
C CYS A 311 1.37 6.72 -5.21
N PRO A 312 1.54 5.50 -4.67
CA PRO A 312 0.96 4.28 -5.24
C PRO A 312 -0.58 4.33 -5.28
N THR A 313 -1.20 4.80 -4.19
CA THR A 313 -2.66 4.95 -4.08
C THR A 313 -3.24 5.83 -5.19
N LEU A 314 -2.59 6.95 -5.51
CA LEU A 314 -3.08 7.86 -6.56
C LEU A 314 -2.84 7.29 -7.96
N LEU A 315 -1.70 6.61 -8.18
CA LEU A 315 -1.43 5.96 -9.46
C LEU A 315 -2.44 4.86 -9.73
N ARG A 316 -2.72 4.02 -8.74
CA ARG A 316 -3.74 2.98 -8.80
C ARG A 316 -5.11 3.53 -9.20
N LYS A 317 -5.57 4.60 -8.52
CA LYS A 317 -6.82 5.28 -8.88
C LYS A 317 -6.80 5.79 -10.33
N ALA A 318 -5.71 6.45 -10.74
CA ALA A 318 -5.60 7.00 -12.08
C ALA A 318 -5.58 5.92 -13.17
N TYR A 319 -4.80 4.86 -12.98
CA TYR A 319 -4.69 3.74 -13.92
C TYR A 319 -5.96 2.90 -13.99
N SER A 320 -6.60 2.60 -12.86
CA SER A 320 -7.86 1.89 -12.84
C SER A 320 -8.94 2.67 -13.60
N SER A 321 -9.10 3.96 -13.33
CA SER A 321 -10.04 4.81 -14.07
C SER A 321 -9.69 4.89 -15.57
N ALA A 322 -8.41 5.00 -15.91
CA ALA A 322 -7.98 5.07 -17.31
C ALA A 322 -8.21 3.76 -18.09
N LEU A 323 -8.03 2.61 -17.44
CA LEU A 323 -8.36 1.30 -18.02
C LEU A 323 -9.86 1.20 -18.31
N ILE A 324 -10.71 1.52 -17.34
CA ILE A 324 -12.17 1.49 -17.53
C ILE A 324 -12.61 2.46 -18.63
N TYR A 325 -12.02 3.65 -18.69
CA TYR A 325 -12.25 4.60 -19.79
C TYR A 325 -11.90 4.00 -21.16
N GLY A 326 -10.73 3.38 -21.29
CA GLY A 326 -10.31 2.74 -22.53
C GLY A 326 -11.24 1.60 -22.95
N LEU A 327 -11.65 0.77 -21.99
CA LEU A 327 -12.62 -0.31 -22.22
C LEU A 327 -13.96 0.24 -22.70
N ARG A 328 -14.48 1.30 -22.09
CA ARG A 328 -15.72 1.96 -22.51
C ARG A 328 -15.67 2.47 -23.94
N LYS A 329 -14.54 3.09 -24.35
CA LYS A 329 -14.38 3.59 -25.74
C LYS A 329 -14.24 2.47 -26.78
N ILE A 330 -13.68 1.31 -26.41
CA ILE A 330 -13.45 0.19 -27.34
C ILE A 330 -14.63 -0.78 -27.39
N VAL A 331 -15.17 -1.16 -26.23
CA VAL A 331 -16.23 -2.17 -26.09
C VAL A 331 -17.61 -1.53 -26.22
N GLY A 332 -17.77 -0.28 -25.77
CA GLY A 332 -19.04 0.47 -25.75
C GLY A 332 -19.58 0.65 -24.32
N ASN A 333 -20.15 1.83 -24.04
CA ASN A 333 -20.73 2.16 -22.74
C ASN A 333 -21.92 1.26 -22.37
N ASP A 334 -22.74 0.90 -23.37
CA ASP A 334 -23.90 0.02 -23.23
C ASP A 334 -23.50 -1.41 -22.79
N LYS A 335 -22.31 -1.85 -23.20
CA LYS A 335 -21.77 -3.18 -22.86
C LYS A 335 -20.92 -3.17 -21.60
N MET A 336 -20.21 -2.07 -21.31
CA MET A 336 -19.41 -1.89 -20.10
C MET A 336 -20.27 -1.52 -18.88
N VAL A 337 -21.25 -2.38 -18.60
CA VAL A 337 -22.11 -2.30 -17.40
C VAL A 337 -21.31 -2.54 -16.12
N GLU A 338 -21.90 -2.18 -14.98
CA GLU A 338 -21.23 -2.20 -13.68
C GLU A 338 -20.59 -3.56 -13.34
N SER A 339 -21.25 -4.68 -13.67
CA SER A 339 -20.69 -6.02 -13.45
C SER A 339 -19.39 -6.24 -14.23
N LYS A 340 -19.32 -5.87 -15.51
CA LYS A 340 -18.07 -5.95 -16.31
C LYS A 340 -17.00 -5.01 -15.77
N VAL A 341 -17.37 -3.81 -15.32
CA VAL A 341 -16.42 -2.88 -14.66
C VAL A 341 -15.82 -3.51 -13.40
N HIS A 342 -16.63 -4.19 -12.57
CA HIS A 342 -16.14 -4.91 -11.39
C HIS A 342 -15.19 -6.05 -11.76
N VAL A 343 -15.51 -6.84 -12.79
CA VAL A 343 -14.63 -7.92 -13.29
C VAL A 343 -13.27 -7.37 -13.73
N TRP A 344 -13.27 -6.33 -14.55
CA TRP A 344 -12.04 -5.67 -14.99
C TRP A 344 -11.27 -5.02 -13.82
N GLY A 345 -11.98 -4.50 -12.83
CA GLY A 345 -11.41 -4.00 -11.58
C GLY A 345 -10.69 -5.10 -10.78
N LYS A 346 -11.27 -6.31 -10.67
CA LYS A 346 -10.60 -7.46 -10.05
C LYS A 346 -9.30 -7.81 -10.78
N LEU A 347 -9.34 -7.91 -12.11
CA LEU A 347 -8.15 -8.25 -12.91
C LEU A 347 -7.05 -7.20 -12.76
N TYR A 348 -7.43 -5.92 -12.74
CA TYR A 348 -6.48 -4.84 -12.46
C TYR A 348 -5.86 -4.96 -11.07
N ARG A 349 -6.67 -5.24 -10.04
CA ARG A 349 -6.19 -5.44 -8.66
C ARG A 349 -5.25 -6.64 -8.55
N ILE A 350 -5.52 -7.73 -9.26
CA ILE A 350 -4.61 -8.88 -9.36
C ILE A 350 -3.24 -8.44 -9.88
N LEU A 351 -3.20 -7.69 -10.97
CA LEU A 351 -1.96 -7.19 -11.56
C LEU A 351 -1.20 -6.24 -10.64
N GLU A 352 -1.91 -5.43 -9.85
CA GLU A 352 -1.31 -4.60 -8.81
C GLU A 352 -0.60 -5.45 -7.74
N GLN A 353 -1.30 -6.48 -7.25
CA GLN A 353 -0.75 -7.38 -6.23
C GLN A 353 0.48 -8.16 -6.72
N VAL A 354 0.50 -8.54 -8.00
CA VAL A 354 1.67 -9.18 -8.58
C VAL A 354 2.90 -8.25 -8.61
N ARG A 355 2.71 -6.95 -8.82
CA ARG A 355 3.80 -5.95 -8.84
C ARG A 355 4.40 -5.72 -7.46
N GLU A 356 3.57 -5.71 -6.41
CA GLU A 356 4.01 -5.54 -5.02
C GLU A 356 4.81 -6.74 -4.51
N CYS A 357 4.57 -7.93 -5.08
CA CYS A 357 5.21 -9.18 -4.69
C CYS A 357 6.74 -9.24 -4.92
N ARG A 358 7.34 -8.26 -5.63
CA ARG A 358 8.76 -8.31 -6.04
C ARG A 358 9.62 -7.12 -5.60
N ILE A 359 9.11 -6.18 -4.83
CA ILE A 359 9.97 -5.10 -4.28
C ILE A 359 10.91 -5.68 -3.20
N PHE A 360 10.57 -6.82 -2.59
CA PHE A 360 11.44 -7.58 -1.69
C PHE A 360 11.31 -9.03 -2.05
N GLY A 361 12.35 -9.60 -2.66
CA GLY A 361 12.34 -11.00 -3.05
C GLY A 361 11.89 -11.88 -1.88
N CYS A 362 10.70 -12.48 -2.00
CA CYS A 362 10.58 -13.90 -1.72
C CYS A 362 11.67 -14.56 -2.56
N ASN A 363 12.85 -14.72 -1.97
CA ASN A 363 13.74 -15.76 -2.43
C ASN A 363 12.91 -17.03 -2.33
N ASP A 364 12.60 -17.62 -3.47
CA ASP A 364 12.60 -19.07 -3.58
C ASP A 364 13.93 -19.56 -3.02
N ARG A 365 13.96 -19.76 -1.71
CA ARG A 365 14.85 -20.68 -1.05
C ARG A 365 13.94 -21.70 -0.39
N ASP A 366 13.90 -22.82 -1.08
CA ASP A 366 13.71 -24.17 -0.56
C ASP A 366 12.30 -24.77 -0.78
N ALA A 367 12.12 -25.31 -1.98
CA ALA A 367 11.56 -26.66 -2.14
C ALA A 367 12.52 -27.71 -1.58
#